data_AF-A0ABC9A634-F1
#
_entry.id   AF-A0ABC9A634-F1
#
_cell.length_a   1.000
_cell.length_b   1.000
_cell.length_c   1.000
_cell.angle_alpha   90.00
_cell.angle_beta   90.00
_cell.angle_gamma   90.00
#
_symmetry.space_group_name_H-M   'P 1'
#
loop_
_entity.id
_entity.type
_entity.pdbx_description
1 polymer ?
#
loop_
_entity_poly.entity_id
_entity_poly.type
_entity_poly.pdbx_seq_one_letter_code
_entity_poly.pdbx_strand_id
1 'polypeptide(L)'
;MAGQAGGESGDPRAWLAVDETAAAFISRSLDSRPPITLPPPLHRAPLRPGNVVEIAGPSNSGKSHLLLMAAVQCILPKELDGIYFGGLGKSVMYLDLDCRFDVLRLAQILRNRIAEGSAHLRNGDLEKDGTKDEFQCSFENTLFSDCMRRFLYVRCYNSSEFTAALKTVQSQSRSEVLGVSIYFVMIDSIGAFYWIDRASQSVRESKGKSLQSVTKTVVHEIRKFLQLQPALVLVTKAPVYAEGTTTANDFNRGSSKYVPEDSTVLRYPRQEEERTLSYREYMPSIWQSFVTHRINLQEEAEVPSVQENKVFSTHTSEWVRPSLKTKEKFSIVDDGVILIS
;
A
#
# COMPACT_ATOMS: atom_id res chain seq x y z
N MET A 1 40.08 33.17 -40.19
CA MET A 1 39.34 33.60 -39.00
C MET A 1 39.11 32.38 -38.13
N ALA A 2 39.67 32.38 -36.93
CA ALA A 2 39.63 31.26 -35.99
C ALA A 2 38.24 31.16 -35.34
N GLY A 3 37.60 30.00 -35.48
CA GLY A 3 36.41 29.63 -34.71
C GLY A 3 36.84 28.89 -33.45
N GLN A 4 36.67 29.51 -32.28
CA GLN A 4 36.87 28.88 -30.99
C GLN A 4 35.80 27.80 -30.79
N ALA A 5 36.23 26.54 -30.67
CA ALA A 5 35.44 25.48 -30.07
C ALA A 5 35.53 25.65 -28.54
N GLY A 6 34.52 26.28 -27.95
CA GLY A 6 34.33 26.32 -26.50
C GLY A 6 33.85 24.95 -26.03
N GLY A 7 34.78 24.10 -25.60
CA GLY A 7 34.46 22.95 -24.77
C GLY A 7 33.98 23.46 -23.41
N GLU A 8 32.70 23.31 -23.12
CA GLU A 8 32.16 23.51 -21.77
C GLU A 8 32.74 22.42 -20.86
N SER A 9 33.87 22.73 -20.23
CA SER A 9 34.34 22.02 -19.06
C SER A 9 33.40 22.36 -17.89
N GLY A 10 32.31 21.60 -17.76
CA GLY A 10 31.43 21.69 -16.60
C GLY A 10 32.24 21.47 -15.32
N ASP A 11 32.14 22.39 -14.38
CA ASP A 11 32.82 22.31 -13.08
C ASP A 11 32.38 21.02 -12.35
N PRO A 12 33.28 20.07 -12.06
CA PRO A 12 32.96 18.84 -11.35
C PRO A 12 32.47 19.07 -9.90
N ARG A 13 32.50 20.32 -9.41
CA ARG A 13 31.93 20.73 -8.12
C ARG A 13 30.58 21.43 -8.24
N ALA A 14 30.00 21.58 -9.43
CA ALA A 14 28.68 22.19 -9.61
C ALA A 14 27.56 21.44 -8.84
N TRP A 15 27.70 20.13 -8.62
CA TRP A 15 26.77 19.34 -7.79
C TRP A 15 26.86 19.64 -6.28
N LEU A 16 27.94 20.30 -5.83
CA LEU A 16 28.15 20.79 -4.46
C LEU A 16 27.65 22.22 -4.26
N ALA A 17 27.12 22.88 -5.31
CA ALA A 17 26.55 24.21 -5.17
C ALA A 17 25.28 24.10 -4.31
N VAL A 18 25.36 24.62 -3.08
CA VAL A 18 24.35 24.48 -2.01
C VAL A 18 23.14 25.41 -2.24
N ASP A 19 23.08 26.10 -3.38
CA ASP A 19 22.10 27.13 -3.71
C ASP A 19 21.04 26.66 -4.74
N GLU A 20 20.66 25.37 -4.71
CA GLU A 20 19.49 24.89 -5.46
C GLU A 20 18.26 25.73 -5.07
N THR A 21 17.69 26.44 -6.05
CA THR A 21 16.46 27.21 -5.81
C THR A 21 15.31 26.26 -5.46
N ALA A 22 14.33 26.73 -4.68
CA ALA A 22 13.16 25.92 -4.36
C ALA A 22 12.43 25.40 -5.62
N ALA A 23 12.41 26.20 -6.70
CA ALA A 23 11.83 25.80 -7.98
C ALA A 23 12.62 24.68 -8.66
N ALA A 24 13.96 24.77 -8.69
CA ALA A 24 14.82 23.72 -9.23
C ALA A 24 14.68 22.41 -8.42
N PHE A 25 14.65 22.51 -7.09
CA PHE A 25 14.40 21.38 -6.20
C PHE A 25 13.05 20.71 -6.47
N ILE A 26 11.98 21.51 -6.60
CA ILE A 26 10.64 20.99 -6.90
C ILE A 26 10.64 20.31 -8.26
N SER A 27 11.17 20.94 -9.31
CA SER A 27 11.21 20.34 -10.67
C SER A 27 11.92 19.00 -10.66
N ARG A 28 13.15 18.95 -10.11
CA ARG A 28 13.94 17.71 -10.00
C ARG A 28 13.23 16.64 -9.16
N SER A 29 12.57 17.04 -8.08
CA SER A 29 11.79 16.13 -7.23
C SER A 29 10.56 15.57 -7.95
N LEU A 30 9.86 16.39 -8.73
CA LEU A 30 8.70 15.97 -9.54
C LEU A 30 9.12 15.01 -10.67
N ASP A 31 10.26 15.27 -11.31
CA ASP A 31 10.80 14.43 -12.39
C ASP A 31 11.29 13.08 -11.86
N SER A 32 11.99 13.08 -10.71
CA SER A 32 12.47 11.84 -10.08
C SER A 32 11.38 11.04 -9.37
N ARG A 33 10.25 11.67 -9.02
CA ARG A 33 9.14 11.06 -8.27
C ARG A 33 7.79 11.48 -8.87
N PRO A 34 7.46 10.95 -10.07
CA PRO A 34 6.22 11.29 -10.74
C PRO A 34 5.00 10.89 -9.89
N PRO A 35 3.87 11.63 -9.99
CA PRO A 35 2.62 11.23 -9.39
C PRO A 35 2.19 9.84 -9.85
N ILE A 36 1.62 9.06 -8.92
CA ILE A 36 1.10 7.73 -9.17
C ILE A 36 -0.41 7.79 -9.04
N THR A 37 -1.11 7.51 -10.13
CA THR A 37 -2.56 7.31 -10.11
C THR A 37 -2.85 5.85 -9.74
N LEU A 38 -3.40 5.63 -8.55
CA LEU A 38 -3.88 4.32 -8.11
C LEU A 38 -5.39 4.18 -8.32
N PRO A 39 -5.94 2.95 -8.34
CA PRO A 39 -7.37 2.73 -8.41
C PRO A 39 -8.12 3.31 -7.19
N PRO A 40 -9.43 3.58 -7.29
CA PRO A 40 -10.23 3.97 -6.15
C PRO A 40 -10.18 2.95 -4.99
N PRO A 41 -10.25 3.41 -3.72
CA PRO A 41 -10.28 4.80 -3.26
C PRO A 41 -8.90 5.47 -3.15
N LEU A 42 -7.81 4.79 -3.55
CA LEU A 42 -6.45 5.32 -3.40
C LEU A 42 -6.15 6.52 -4.31
N HIS A 43 -6.92 6.70 -5.39
CA HIS A 43 -6.80 7.80 -6.36
C HIS A 43 -6.88 9.23 -5.79
N ARG A 44 -7.47 9.42 -4.60
CA ARG A 44 -7.72 10.77 -4.03
C ARG A 44 -6.47 11.45 -3.46
N ALA A 45 -5.48 10.67 -3.03
CA ALA A 45 -4.24 11.22 -2.48
C ALA A 45 -3.17 11.35 -3.58
N PRO A 46 -2.40 12.44 -3.62
CA PRO A 46 -1.31 12.61 -4.57
C PRO A 46 -0.10 11.75 -4.15
N LEU A 47 -0.17 10.44 -4.43
CA LEU A 47 0.86 9.48 -4.07
C LEU A 47 2.05 9.54 -5.02
N ARG A 48 3.25 9.33 -4.48
CA ARG A 48 4.53 9.37 -5.21
C ARG A 48 5.51 8.35 -4.64
N PRO A 49 6.54 7.95 -5.41
CA PRO A 49 7.67 7.21 -4.87
C PRO A 49 8.27 7.92 -3.65
N GLY A 50 8.57 7.16 -2.60
CA GLY A 50 9.01 7.66 -1.29
C GLY A 50 7.88 7.89 -0.28
N ASN A 51 6.61 7.83 -0.70
CA ASN A 51 5.49 7.81 0.25
C ASN A 51 5.35 6.43 0.91
N VAL A 52 4.93 6.46 2.17
CA VAL A 52 4.53 5.30 2.96
C VAL A 52 3.06 5.45 3.30
N VAL A 53 2.23 4.57 2.74
CA VAL A 53 0.78 4.57 2.87
C VAL A 53 0.36 3.42 3.77
N GLU A 54 -0.33 3.74 4.85
CA GLU A 54 -0.94 2.76 5.73
C GLU A 54 -2.45 2.65 5.41
N ILE A 55 -2.86 1.46 4.99
CA ILE A 55 -4.24 1.07 4.74
C ILE A 55 -4.73 0.35 6.01
N ALA A 56 -5.39 1.09 6.88
CA ALA A 56 -5.86 0.59 8.17
C ALA A 56 -7.35 0.21 8.11
N GLY A 57 -7.77 -0.79 8.86
CA GLY A 57 -9.19 -1.20 8.91
C GLY A 57 -9.39 -2.59 9.51
N PRO A 58 -10.57 -2.89 10.07
CA PRO A 58 -10.87 -4.19 10.68
C PRO A 58 -10.76 -5.33 9.66
N SER A 59 -10.83 -6.58 10.11
CA SER A 59 -10.96 -7.73 9.20
C SER A 59 -12.12 -7.50 8.21
N ASN A 60 -12.00 -8.02 7.00
CA ASN A 60 -13.02 -7.91 5.94
C ASN A 60 -13.28 -6.50 5.35
N SER A 61 -12.56 -5.46 5.80
CA SER A 61 -12.66 -4.09 5.24
C SER A 61 -12.03 -3.89 3.85
N GLY A 62 -11.56 -4.94 3.16
CA GLY A 62 -11.01 -4.82 1.81
C GLY A 62 -9.53 -4.44 1.67
N LYS A 63 -8.77 -4.31 2.76
CA LYS A 63 -7.35 -3.88 2.74
C LYS A 63 -6.47 -4.66 1.75
N SER A 64 -6.48 -6.00 1.85
CA SER A 64 -5.68 -6.86 0.97
C SER A 64 -6.15 -6.76 -0.49
N HIS A 65 -7.46 -6.59 -0.72
CA HIS A 65 -7.99 -6.37 -2.07
C HIS A 65 -7.46 -5.07 -2.68
N LEU A 66 -7.41 -3.97 -1.92
CA LEU A 66 -6.81 -2.70 -2.37
C LEU A 66 -5.31 -2.86 -2.70
N LEU A 67 -4.56 -3.64 -1.92
CA LEU A 67 -3.17 -3.98 -2.27
C LEU A 67 -3.09 -4.72 -3.60
N LEU A 68 -3.94 -5.73 -3.83
CA LEU A 68 -3.94 -6.49 -5.08
C LEU A 68 -4.29 -5.61 -6.29
N MET A 69 -5.29 -4.72 -6.18
CA MET A 69 -5.60 -3.77 -7.25
C MET A 69 -4.44 -2.82 -7.56
N ALA A 70 -3.79 -2.28 -6.52
CA ALA A 70 -2.62 -1.44 -6.70
C ALA A 70 -1.45 -2.23 -7.32
N ALA A 71 -1.30 -3.52 -6.99
CA ALA A 71 -0.29 -4.38 -7.57
C ALA A 71 -0.55 -4.60 -9.07
N VAL A 72 -1.79 -4.92 -9.44
CA VAL A 72 -2.21 -5.07 -10.84
C VAL A 72 -1.96 -3.78 -11.62
N GLN A 73 -2.35 -2.63 -11.08
CA GLN A 73 -2.08 -1.32 -11.68
C GLN A 73 -0.57 -1.10 -11.92
N CYS A 74 0.29 -1.59 -11.02
CA CYS A 74 1.73 -1.47 -11.15
C CYS A 74 2.33 -2.39 -12.22
N ILE A 75 1.96 -3.68 -12.21
CA ILE A 75 2.58 -4.68 -13.09
C ILE A 75 2.06 -4.65 -14.53
N LEU A 76 0.80 -4.23 -14.72
CA LEU A 76 0.19 -4.08 -16.05
C LEU A 76 0.91 -2.96 -16.82
N PRO A 77 1.24 -3.11 -18.11
CA PRO A 77 1.89 -2.05 -18.87
C PRO A 77 0.94 -0.86 -19.11
N LYS A 78 1.52 0.28 -19.48
CA LYS A 78 0.71 1.44 -19.91
C LYS A 78 0.07 1.17 -21.26
N GLU A 79 0.87 0.66 -22.20
CA GLU A 79 0.49 0.37 -23.57
C GLU A 79 1.31 -0.82 -24.08
N LEU A 80 0.71 -1.66 -24.93
CA LEU A 80 1.39 -2.73 -25.65
C LEU A 80 0.73 -2.88 -27.02
N ASP A 81 1.53 -2.88 -28.09
CA ASP A 81 1.07 -3.03 -29.48
C ASP A 81 -0.07 -2.08 -29.87
N GLY A 82 -0.05 -0.84 -29.36
CA GLY A 82 -1.07 0.19 -29.61
C GLY A 82 -2.31 0.09 -28.72
N ILE A 83 -2.40 -0.90 -27.83
CA ILE A 83 -3.52 -1.08 -26.89
C ILE A 83 -3.17 -0.44 -25.56
N TYR A 84 -3.99 0.51 -25.10
CA TYR A 84 -3.80 1.18 -23.83
C TYR A 84 -4.45 0.41 -22.68
N PHE A 85 -3.62 -0.12 -21.78
CA PHE A 85 -4.05 -0.82 -20.56
C PHE A 85 -4.03 0.09 -19.32
N GLY A 86 -3.29 1.20 -19.39
CA GLY A 86 -3.25 2.23 -18.36
C GLY A 86 -2.53 1.84 -17.07
N GLY A 87 -1.75 0.76 -17.05
CA GLY A 87 -0.87 0.41 -15.93
C GLY A 87 0.49 1.12 -15.97
N LEU A 88 1.43 0.69 -15.12
CA LEU A 88 2.77 1.30 -14.99
C LEU A 88 3.90 0.47 -15.62
N GLY A 89 3.71 -0.83 -15.81
CA GLY A 89 4.72 -1.76 -16.34
C GLY A 89 5.94 -1.92 -15.43
N LYS A 90 5.75 -1.80 -14.11
CA LYS A 90 6.82 -1.80 -13.10
C LYS A 90 6.68 -2.96 -12.12
N SER A 91 7.77 -3.28 -11.43
CA SER A 91 7.80 -4.41 -10.49
C SER A 91 7.25 -4.07 -9.10
N VAL A 92 6.58 -5.05 -8.52
CA VAL A 92 6.04 -5.04 -7.15
C VAL A 92 6.80 -6.05 -6.32
N MET A 93 7.15 -5.70 -5.08
CA MET A 93 7.57 -6.64 -4.04
C MET A 93 6.45 -6.78 -3.02
N TYR A 94 5.89 -7.97 -2.87
CA TYR A 94 4.83 -8.27 -1.92
C TYR A 94 5.36 -9.12 -0.77
N LEU A 95 5.35 -8.56 0.43
CA LEU A 95 5.79 -9.18 1.69
C LEU A 95 4.56 -9.66 2.46
N ASP A 96 4.31 -10.96 2.39
CA ASP A 96 3.21 -11.64 3.08
C ASP A 96 3.66 -12.08 4.47
N LEU A 97 3.18 -11.36 5.49
CA LEU A 97 3.51 -11.56 6.89
C LEU A 97 2.39 -12.31 7.63
N ASP A 98 1.16 -12.28 7.11
CA ASP A 98 0.00 -12.99 7.69
C ASP A 98 -0.31 -14.32 7.00
N CYS A 99 0.45 -14.70 5.95
CA CYS A 99 0.23 -15.90 5.14
C CYS A 99 -1.17 -15.95 4.47
N ARG A 100 -1.68 -14.78 4.05
CA ARG A 100 -3.04 -14.63 3.47
C ARG A 100 -3.05 -14.21 2.02
N PHE A 101 -1.89 -14.18 1.36
CA PHE A 101 -1.83 -13.82 -0.06
C PHE A 101 -2.58 -14.84 -0.92
N ASP A 102 -3.54 -14.32 -1.69
CA ASP A 102 -4.33 -15.10 -2.65
C ASP A 102 -3.87 -14.81 -4.08
N VAL A 103 -3.06 -15.73 -4.61
CA VAL A 103 -2.56 -15.65 -6.00
C VAL A 103 -3.67 -15.82 -7.03
N LEU A 104 -4.74 -16.56 -6.72
CA LEU A 104 -5.86 -16.75 -7.64
C LEU A 104 -6.62 -15.44 -7.76
N ARG A 105 -6.82 -14.73 -6.65
CA ARG A 105 -7.43 -13.40 -6.68
C ARG A 105 -6.58 -12.39 -7.44
N LEU A 106 -5.26 -12.39 -7.25
CA LEU A 106 -4.36 -11.55 -8.07
C LEU A 106 -4.52 -11.86 -9.56
N ALA A 107 -4.49 -13.15 -9.92
CA ALA A 107 -4.58 -13.60 -11.30
C ALA A 107 -5.94 -13.25 -11.93
N GLN A 108 -7.03 -13.36 -11.17
CA GLN A 108 -8.37 -12.99 -11.60
C GLN A 108 -8.45 -11.49 -11.92
N ILE A 109 -8.03 -10.63 -10.99
CA ILE A 109 -8.05 -9.17 -11.19
C ILE A 109 -7.18 -8.79 -12.40
N LEU A 110 -5.99 -9.39 -12.54
CA LEU A 110 -5.11 -9.13 -13.68
C LEU A 110 -5.74 -9.55 -15.02
N ARG A 111 -6.35 -10.75 -15.09
CA ARG A 111 -7.01 -11.22 -16.31
C ARG A 111 -8.18 -10.32 -16.71
N ASN A 112 -9.01 -9.91 -15.75
CA ASN A 112 -10.15 -9.05 -16.03
C ASN A 112 -9.68 -7.70 -16.61
N ARG A 113 -8.63 -7.11 -16.02
CA ARG A 113 -8.01 -5.86 -16.53
C ARG A 113 -7.39 -6.01 -17.93
N ILE A 114 -6.79 -7.16 -18.24
CA ILE A 114 -6.25 -7.44 -19.58
C ILE A 114 -7.38 -7.61 -20.59
N ALA A 115 -8.44 -8.34 -20.23
CA ALA A 115 -9.60 -8.55 -21.09
C ALA A 115 -10.36 -7.23 -21.36
N GLU A 116 -10.50 -6.37 -20.35
CA GLU A 116 -11.07 -5.02 -20.49
C GLU A 116 -10.30 -4.18 -21.52
N GLY A 117 -8.97 -4.10 -21.40
CA GLY A 117 -8.14 -3.34 -22.35
C GLY A 117 -8.18 -3.90 -23.76
N SER A 118 -8.23 -5.23 -23.89
CA SER A 118 -8.25 -5.94 -25.18
C SER A 118 -9.64 -5.96 -25.83
N ALA A 119 -10.71 -5.57 -25.11
CA ALA A 119 -12.07 -5.55 -25.64
C ALA A 119 -12.23 -4.61 -26.85
N HIS A 120 -11.40 -3.57 -26.97
CA HIS A 120 -11.42 -2.66 -28.12
C HIS A 120 -11.03 -3.33 -29.45
N LEU A 121 -10.26 -4.43 -29.42
CA LEU A 121 -9.98 -5.24 -30.61
C LEU A 121 -11.23 -5.97 -31.15
N ARG A 122 -12.28 -6.12 -30.32
CA ARG A 122 -13.52 -6.85 -30.68
C ARG A 122 -14.52 -6.02 -31.47
N ASN A 123 -14.41 -4.69 -31.41
CA ASN A 123 -15.40 -3.77 -31.99
C ASN A 123 -15.07 -3.33 -33.43
N GLY A 124 -13.98 -3.85 -34.03
CA GLY A 124 -13.73 -3.70 -35.46
C GLY A 124 -14.62 -4.64 -36.26
N ASP A 125 -15.44 -4.09 -37.15
CA ASP A 125 -16.37 -4.82 -38.01
C ASP A 125 -15.71 -6.02 -38.72
N LEU A 126 -16.48 -7.11 -38.86
CA LEU A 126 -16.32 -8.28 -39.74
C LEU A 126 -15.86 -9.61 -39.10
N GLU A 127 -16.81 -10.55 -39.17
CA GLU A 127 -16.76 -12.01 -39.14
C GLU A 127 -16.00 -12.67 -37.97
N LYS A 128 -16.71 -13.58 -37.28
CA LYS A 128 -16.15 -14.51 -36.28
C LYS A 128 -15.18 -15.48 -36.98
N ASP A 129 -13.98 -15.00 -37.23
CA ASP A 129 -12.86 -15.81 -37.70
C ASP A 129 -12.18 -16.45 -36.47
N GLY A 130 -12.26 -17.79 -36.36
CA GLY A 130 -11.71 -18.52 -35.22
C GLY A 130 -10.20 -18.33 -35.02
N THR A 131 -9.48 -17.87 -36.05
CA THR A 131 -8.05 -17.54 -35.94
C THR A 131 -7.79 -16.25 -35.15
N LYS A 132 -8.73 -15.28 -35.14
CA LYS A 132 -8.61 -14.05 -34.34
C LYS A 132 -8.73 -14.33 -32.85
N ASP A 133 -9.62 -15.25 -32.46
CA ASP A 133 -9.83 -15.64 -31.07
C ASP A 133 -8.63 -16.40 -30.49
N GLU A 134 -7.99 -17.28 -31.26
CA GLU A 134 -6.76 -17.97 -30.84
C GLU A 134 -5.59 -17.01 -30.66
N PHE A 135 -5.40 -16.08 -31.61
CA PHE A 135 -4.36 -15.06 -31.52
C PHE A 135 -4.56 -14.16 -30.29
N GLN A 136 -5.79 -13.71 -30.03
CA GLN A 136 -6.12 -12.90 -28.86
C GLN A 136 -5.83 -13.67 -27.56
N CYS A 137 -6.25 -14.92 -27.46
CA CYS A 137 -5.97 -15.75 -26.29
C CYS A 137 -4.46 -15.91 -26.06
N SER A 138 -3.67 -16.13 -27.12
CA SER A 138 -2.21 -16.20 -27.02
C SER A 138 -1.59 -14.87 -26.56
N PHE A 139 -2.09 -13.75 -27.07
CA PHE A 139 -1.64 -12.41 -26.69
C PHE A 139 -1.93 -12.13 -25.21
N GLU A 140 -3.17 -12.34 -24.75
CA GLU A 140 -3.57 -12.14 -23.35
C GLU A 140 -2.76 -13.02 -22.39
N ASN A 141 -2.48 -14.27 -22.77
CA ASN A 141 -1.64 -15.17 -21.96
C ASN A 141 -0.18 -14.72 -21.89
N THR A 142 0.37 -14.20 -22.99
CA THR A 142 1.73 -13.67 -23.03
C THR A 142 1.83 -12.43 -22.13
N LEU A 143 0.89 -11.50 -22.26
CA LEU A 143 0.82 -10.31 -21.43
C LEU A 143 0.64 -10.65 -19.95
N PHE A 144 -0.23 -11.62 -19.62
CA PHE A 144 -0.42 -12.11 -18.26
C PHE A 144 0.89 -12.64 -17.67
N SER A 145 1.62 -13.47 -18.42
CA SER A 145 2.92 -14.02 -17.99
C SER A 145 3.93 -12.91 -17.73
N ASP A 146 4.04 -11.93 -18.63
CA ASP A 146 4.95 -10.79 -18.47
C ASP A 146 4.61 -9.92 -17.26
N CYS A 147 3.33 -9.71 -16.99
CA CYS A 147 2.88 -9.00 -15.80
C CYS A 147 3.21 -9.79 -14.51
N MET A 148 2.98 -11.10 -14.50
CA MET A 148 3.29 -11.96 -13.34
C MET A 148 4.79 -12.00 -13.05
N ARG A 149 5.67 -11.93 -14.06
CA ARG A 149 7.13 -11.84 -13.87
C ARG A 149 7.58 -10.57 -13.13
N ARG A 150 6.75 -9.51 -13.15
CA ARG A 150 6.99 -8.26 -12.42
C ARG A 150 6.50 -8.32 -10.96
N PHE A 151 5.79 -9.37 -10.57
CA PHE A 151 5.31 -9.56 -9.20
C PHE A 151 6.26 -10.46 -8.40
N LEU A 152 7.05 -9.85 -7.50
CA LEU A 152 7.94 -10.56 -6.59
C LEU A 152 7.21 -10.84 -5.28
N TYR A 153 7.23 -12.10 -4.86
CA TYR A 153 6.55 -12.56 -3.65
C TYR A 153 7.54 -13.08 -2.62
N VAL A 154 7.41 -12.63 -1.37
CA VAL A 154 8.19 -13.13 -0.24
C VAL A 154 7.26 -13.36 0.94
N ARG A 155 7.26 -14.58 1.47
CA ARG A 155 6.56 -14.94 2.70
C ARG A 155 7.54 -14.91 3.87
N CYS A 156 7.12 -14.32 4.98
CA CYS A 156 7.89 -14.31 6.22
C CYS A 156 7.04 -14.88 7.35
N TYR A 157 7.64 -15.66 8.23
CA TYR A 157 6.96 -16.31 9.36
C TYR A 157 7.25 -15.65 10.71
N ASN A 158 8.18 -14.70 10.76
CA ASN A 158 8.58 -13.98 11.96
C ASN A 158 9.32 -12.67 11.62
N SER A 159 9.54 -11.83 12.64
CA SER A 159 10.22 -10.54 12.50
C SER A 159 11.67 -10.63 12.02
N SER A 160 12.37 -11.73 12.30
CA SER A 160 13.74 -11.94 11.80
C SER A 160 13.78 -12.20 10.29
N GLU A 161 12.91 -13.07 9.77
CA GLU A 161 12.77 -13.32 8.33
C GLU A 161 12.33 -12.07 7.59
N PHE A 162 11.38 -11.32 8.13
CA PHE A 162 10.94 -10.06 7.56
C PHE A 162 12.08 -9.04 7.47
N THR A 163 12.87 -8.91 8.53
CA THR A 163 14.06 -8.03 8.52
C THR A 163 15.11 -8.51 7.52
N ALA A 164 15.33 -9.82 7.41
CA ALA A 164 16.26 -10.41 6.46
C ALA A 164 15.79 -10.21 5.00
N ALA A 165 14.49 -10.31 4.73
CA ALA A 165 13.90 -10.03 3.43
C ALA A 165 14.17 -8.58 3.01
N LEU A 166 13.89 -7.61 3.89
CA LEU A 166 14.18 -6.19 3.63
C LEU A 166 15.66 -5.93 3.32
N LYS A 167 16.57 -6.56 4.07
CA LYS A 167 18.03 -6.43 3.85
C LYS A 167 18.47 -7.07 2.53
N THR A 168 17.92 -8.22 2.17
CA THR A 168 18.22 -8.91 0.91
C THR A 168 17.82 -8.04 -0.28
N VAL A 169 16.64 -7.42 -0.21
CA VAL A 169 16.15 -6.51 -1.25
C VAL A 169 17.09 -5.30 -1.43
N GLN A 170 17.61 -4.73 -0.34
CA GLN A 170 18.61 -3.66 -0.44
C GLN A 170 19.91 -4.13 -1.09
N SER A 171 20.40 -5.33 -0.72
CA SER A 171 21.65 -5.87 -1.26
C SER A 171 21.54 -6.10 -2.76
N GLN A 172 20.41 -6.65 -3.20
CA GLN A 172 20.11 -6.89 -4.62
C GLN A 172 19.90 -5.59 -5.39
N SER A 173 19.31 -4.55 -4.79
CA SER A 173 19.19 -3.22 -5.42
C SER A 173 20.56 -2.57 -5.67
N ARG A 174 21.58 -2.90 -4.88
CA ARG A 174 22.97 -2.41 -5.05
C ARG A 174 23.76 -3.19 -6.09
N SER A 175 23.37 -4.42 -6.36
CA SER A 175 24.04 -5.30 -7.30
C SER A 175 23.23 -5.29 -8.59
N GLU A 176 23.74 -4.64 -9.64
CA GLU A 176 23.09 -4.54 -10.98
C GLU A 176 22.70 -5.90 -11.60
N VAL A 177 23.07 -7.00 -10.97
CA VAL A 177 22.92 -8.41 -11.37
C VAL A 177 21.47 -8.84 -11.65
N LEU A 178 20.45 -8.22 -11.04
CA LEU A 178 19.04 -8.58 -11.31
C LEU A 178 18.29 -7.59 -12.22
N GLY A 179 18.78 -6.36 -12.42
CA GLY A 179 18.11 -5.37 -13.28
C GLY A 179 16.66 -4.99 -12.91
N VAL A 180 16.09 -5.52 -11.82
CA VAL A 180 14.69 -5.30 -11.43
C VAL A 180 14.58 -4.12 -10.46
N SER A 181 14.13 -2.98 -10.99
CA SER A 181 13.74 -1.82 -10.19
C SER A 181 12.34 -2.04 -9.58
N ILE A 182 12.30 -2.33 -8.27
CA ILE A 182 11.06 -2.43 -7.48
C ILE A 182 10.39 -1.06 -7.31
N TYR A 183 9.22 -0.87 -7.91
CA TYR A 183 8.50 0.39 -7.84
C TYR A 183 7.56 0.45 -6.64
N PHE A 184 6.88 -0.66 -6.32
CA PHE A 184 6.03 -0.77 -5.11
C PHE A 184 6.59 -1.82 -4.14
N VAL A 185 6.58 -1.49 -2.85
CA VAL A 185 6.80 -2.43 -1.75
C VAL A 185 5.51 -2.56 -0.97
N MET A 186 4.91 -3.74 -0.95
CA MET A 186 3.67 -4.04 -0.26
C MET A 186 3.93 -4.92 0.96
N ILE A 187 3.33 -4.59 2.11
CA ILE A 187 3.49 -5.34 3.36
C ILE A 187 2.10 -5.69 3.89
N ASP A 188 1.78 -6.98 3.97
CA ASP A 188 0.47 -7.48 4.41
C ASP A 188 0.61 -8.56 5.51
N SER A 189 0.42 -8.27 6.80
CA SER A 189 0.22 -6.96 7.42
C SER A 189 1.37 -6.61 8.36
N ILE A 190 1.67 -5.31 8.54
CA ILE A 190 2.77 -4.88 9.42
C ILE A 190 2.55 -5.27 10.90
N GLY A 191 1.31 -5.57 11.26
CA GLY A 191 0.91 -5.99 12.60
C GLY A 191 1.16 -7.46 12.92
N ALA A 192 1.51 -8.29 11.93
CA ALA A 192 1.50 -9.76 12.02
C ALA A 192 2.23 -10.30 13.26
N PHE A 193 3.48 -9.84 13.48
CA PHE A 193 4.35 -10.37 14.53
C PHE A 193 4.32 -9.56 15.83
N TYR A 194 3.62 -8.43 15.86
CA TYR A 194 3.68 -7.49 16.99
C TYR A 194 3.32 -8.15 18.33
N TRP A 195 2.25 -8.95 18.36
CA TRP A 195 1.78 -9.58 19.60
C TRP A 195 2.65 -10.72 20.07
N ILE A 196 3.17 -11.52 19.15
CA ILE A 196 4.07 -12.64 19.45
C ILE A 196 5.39 -12.07 19.98
N ASP A 197 5.99 -11.11 19.29
CA ASP A 197 7.22 -10.44 19.72
C ASP A 197 7.07 -9.73 21.07
N ARG A 198 5.86 -9.26 21.38
CA ARG A 198 5.54 -8.68 22.69
C ARG A 198 5.45 -9.75 23.78
N ALA A 199 4.82 -10.88 23.50
CA ALA A 199 4.66 -11.97 24.45
C ALA A 199 5.98 -12.70 24.74
N SER A 200 6.86 -12.81 23.75
CA SER A 200 8.18 -13.45 23.87
C SER A 200 9.22 -12.63 24.65
N GLN A 201 8.85 -11.47 25.20
CA GLN A 201 9.78 -10.63 25.98
C GLN A 201 10.04 -11.20 27.37
N SER A 202 11.32 -11.29 27.74
CA SER A 202 11.71 -11.67 29.10
C SER A 202 11.31 -10.57 30.10
N VAL A 203 10.88 -10.98 31.29
CA VAL A 203 10.43 -10.08 32.38
C VAL A 203 11.52 -9.07 32.82
N ARG A 204 12.79 -9.33 32.48
CA ARG A 204 13.95 -8.52 32.88
C ARG A 204 14.28 -7.37 31.91
N GLU A 205 13.82 -7.45 30.66
CA GLU A 205 13.93 -6.31 29.76
C GLU A 205 12.82 -5.31 30.07
N SER A 206 13.17 -4.02 30.12
CA SER A 206 12.17 -2.95 30.26
C SER A 206 11.12 -3.14 29.17
N LYS A 207 9.91 -3.54 29.60
CA LYS A 207 8.74 -3.83 28.76
C LYS A 207 8.59 -2.71 27.72
N GLY A 208 8.94 -2.98 26.46
CA GLY A 208 8.89 -2.02 25.35
C GLY A 208 10.22 -1.68 24.65
N LYS A 209 11.41 -1.89 25.24
CA LYS A 209 12.69 -1.56 24.55
C LYS A 209 12.95 -2.46 23.34
N SER A 210 12.70 -3.77 23.46
CA SER A 210 12.96 -4.75 22.40
C SER A 210 11.95 -4.64 21.23
N LEU A 211 10.65 -4.47 21.50
CA LEU A 211 9.64 -4.24 20.46
C LEU A 211 9.88 -2.96 19.66
N GLN A 212 10.26 -1.88 20.37
CA GLN A 212 10.70 -0.66 19.72
C GLN A 212 11.93 -0.93 18.87
N SER A 213 12.87 -1.79 19.30
CA SER A 213 14.04 -2.17 18.52
C SER A 213 13.68 -2.85 17.19
N VAL A 214 12.74 -3.81 17.21
CA VAL A 214 12.27 -4.49 15.99
C VAL A 214 11.63 -3.50 15.02
N THR A 215 10.66 -2.71 15.49
CA THR A 215 9.99 -1.73 14.63
C THR A 215 10.96 -0.65 14.15
N LYS A 216 11.91 -0.22 14.99
CA LYS A 216 12.98 0.71 14.61
C LYS A 216 13.84 0.13 13.48
N THR A 217 14.20 -1.15 13.58
CA THR A 217 14.98 -1.84 12.57
C THR A 217 14.20 -1.90 11.26
N VAL A 218 12.94 -2.32 11.28
CA VAL A 218 12.07 -2.34 10.09
C VAL A 218 11.98 -0.96 9.44
N VAL A 219 11.68 0.09 10.21
CA VAL A 219 11.61 1.47 9.69
C VAL A 219 12.96 1.92 9.12
N HIS A 220 14.07 1.58 9.78
CA HIS A 220 15.41 1.90 9.31
C HIS A 220 15.72 1.22 7.97
N GLU A 221 15.40 -0.07 7.84
CA GLU A 221 15.65 -0.81 6.61
C GLU A 221 14.75 -0.32 5.46
N ILE A 222 13.48 0.00 5.71
CA ILE A 222 12.63 0.58 4.66
C ILE A 222 13.15 1.96 4.25
N ARG A 223 13.55 2.82 5.19
CA ARG A 223 14.14 4.14 4.86
C ARG A 223 15.39 4.02 4.01
N LYS A 224 16.29 3.13 4.39
CA LYS A 224 17.54 2.90 3.65
C LYS A 224 17.27 2.34 2.25
N PHE A 225 16.28 1.46 2.10
CA PHE A 225 15.81 1.02 0.79
C PHE A 225 15.29 2.20 -0.05
N LEU A 226 14.42 3.05 0.51
CA LEU A 226 13.86 4.22 -0.17
C LEU A 226 14.89 5.31 -0.53
N GLN A 227 16.02 5.34 0.17
CA GLN A 227 17.16 6.22 -0.16
C GLN A 227 17.94 5.72 -1.38
N LEU A 228 18.03 4.40 -1.57
CA LEU A 228 18.69 3.78 -2.71
C LEU A 228 17.80 3.81 -3.94
N GLN A 229 16.50 3.57 -3.75
CA GLN A 229 15.54 3.51 -4.82
C GLN A 229 14.19 4.10 -4.39
N PRO A 230 13.70 5.17 -5.05
CA PRO A 230 12.36 5.68 -4.79
C PRO A 230 11.30 4.63 -5.14
N ALA A 231 10.56 4.18 -4.13
CA ALA A 231 9.46 3.24 -4.28
C ALA A 231 8.26 3.71 -3.44
N LEU A 232 7.04 3.36 -3.85
CA LEU A 232 5.85 3.56 -3.02
C LEU A 232 5.72 2.38 -2.05
N VAL A 233 5.59 2.65 -0.75
CA VAL A 233 5.36 1.61 0.25
C VAL A 233 3.88 1.59 0.61
N LEU A 234 3.20 0.46 0.38
CA LEU A 234 1.81 0.24 0.79
C LEU A 234 1.78 -0.81 1.89
N VAL A 235 1.06 -0.54 2.97
CA VAL A 235 1.07 -1.40 4.16
C VAL A 235 -0.33 -1.57 4.68
N THR A 236 -0.74 -2.81 4.98
CA THR A 236 -2.02 -3.04 5.68
C THR A 236 -1.81 -3.08 7.20
N LYS A 237 -2.80 -2.59 7.94
CA LYS A 237 -2.83 -2.70 9.40
C LYS A 237 -4.23 -2.98 9.91
N ALA A 238 -4.41 -4.06 10.66
CA ALA A 238 -5.63 -4.25 11.44
C ALA A 238 -5.58 -3.39 12.72
N PRO A 239 -6.63 -2.63 13.05
CA PRO A 239 -6.73 -1.93 14.32
C PRO A 239 -7.05 -2.89 15.46
N VAL A 240 -6.77 -2.48 16.69
CA VAL A 240 -7.16 -3.19 17.90
C VAL A 240 -8.48 -2.62 18.39
N TYR A 241 -9.48 -3.47 18.56
CA TYR A 241 -10.70 -3.10 19.27
C TYR A 241 -10.38 -2.83 20.73
N ALA A 242 -10.74 -1.65 21.22
CA ALA A 242 -10.77 -1.35 22.64
C ALA A 242 -12.20 -0.95 23.00
N GLU A 243 -12.89 -1.79 23.77
CA GLU A 243 -14.01 -1.31 24.56
C GLU A 243 -13.44 -0.53 25.75
N GLY A 244 -13.67 0.79 25.78
CA GLY A 244 -13.32 1.64 26.92
C GLY A 244 -12.57 2.92 26.53
N THR A 245 -12.92 4.01 27.21
CA THR A 245 -12.27 5.33 27.14
C THR A 245 -10.84 5.26 27.70
N THR A 246 -9.89 4.76 26.91
CA THR A 246 -8.47 4.95 27.21
C THR A 246 -7.74 5.48 25.97
N THR A 247 -7.53 6.79 25.95
CA THR A 247 -6.69 7.52 24.98
C THR A 247 -5.18 7.20 25.13
N ALA A 248 -4.82 6.19 25.93
CA ALA A 248 -3.45 5.84 26.23
C ALA A 248 -2.91 4.76 25.27
N ASN A 249 -1.89 5.14 24.50
CA ASN A 249 -0.99 4.20 23.81
C ASN A 249 -0.55 3.10 24.79
N ASP A 250 -0.42 1.86 24.28
CA ASP A 250 -0.02 0.70 25.10
C ASP A 250 1.31 0.89 25.86
N PHE A 251 2.18 1.78 25.37
CA PHE A 251 3.43 2.15 25.99
C PHE A 251 3.29 2.95 27.30
N ASN A 252 2.14 3.59 27.55
CA ASN A 252 1.91 4.44 28.72
C ASN A 252 1.14 3.74 29.87
N ARG A 253 0.79 2.45 29.73
CA ARG A 253 0.07 1.68 30.76
C ARG A 253 0.96 1.28 31.96
N GLY A 254 2.04 2.00 32.21
CA GLY A 254 3.01 1.73 33.29
C GLY A 254 2.72 2.44 34.62
N SER A 255 1.65 3.24 34.76
CA SER A 255 1.43 4.07 35.96
C SER A 255 -0.02 4.14 36.47
N SER A 256 -0.95 3.33 35.96
CA SER A 256 -2.30 3.32 36.54
C SER A 256 -2.32 2.39 37.74
N LYS A 257 -2.21 2.98 38.94
CA LYS A 257 -2.46 2.30 40.21
C LYS A 257 -3.89 1.76 40.19
N TYR A 258 -4.05 0.48 40.51
CA TYR A 258 -5.35 -0.12 40.79
C TYR A 258 -6.05 0.72 41.87
N VAL A 259 -7.17 1.34 41.51
CA VAL A 259 -8.13 1.89 42.47
C VAL A 259 -9.25 0.86 42.57
N PRO A 260 -9.58 0.35 43.77
CA PRO A 260 -10.68 -0.60 43.94
C PRO A 260 -12.00 0.07 43.58
N GLU A 261 -12.89 -0.71 42.98
CA GLU A 261 -14.26 -0.32 42.66
C GLU A 261 -14.98 0.17 43.91
N ASP A 262 -15.54 1.38 43.85
CA ASP A 262 -16.62 1.77 44.72
C ASP A 262 -17.84 2.14 43.87
N SER A 263 -18.90 1.41 44.15
CA SER A 263 -20.20 1.47 43.48
C SER A 263 -20.91 2.79 43.74
N THR A 264 -21.78 3.15 42.79
CA THR A 264 -22.71 4.29 42.75
C THR A 264 -22.15 5.57 42.12
N VAL A 265 -22.71 5.95 40.95
CA VAL A 265 -23.26 7.28 40.63
C VAL A 265 -23.81 7.30 39.18
N LEU A 266 -25.14 7.38 39.11
CA LEU A 266 -26.02 8.07 38.14
C LEU A 266 -25.75 7.96 36.62
N ARG A 267 -26.66 7.23 35.94
CA ARG A 267 -26.92 7.28 34.50
C ARG A 267 -27.40 8.68 34.08
N TYR A 268 -26.63 9.34 33.21
CA TYR A 268 -27.14 10.42 32.35
C TYR A 268 -27.62 9.83 31.01
N PRO A 269 -28.60 10.47 30.34
CA PRO A 269 -29.23 9.90 29.15
C PRO A 269 -28.27 9.90 27.96
N ARG A 270 -28.28 8.79 27.21
CA ARG A 270 -27.57 8.62 25.93
C ARG A 270 -28.09 9.66 24.93
N GLN A 271 -27.29 10.68 24.64
CA GLN A 271 -27.30 11.30 23.32
C GLN A 271 -26.65 10.31 22.35
N GLU A 272 -27.29 10.11 21.21
CA GLU A 272 -26.78 9.34 20.07
C GLU A 272 -25.60 10.08 19.44
N GLU A 273 -24.47 10.12 20.14
CA GLU A 273 -23.18 10.39 19.51
C GLU A 273 -22.82 9.16 18.68
N GLU A 274 -22.60 9.38 17.39
CA GLU A 274 -22.05 8.41 16.46
C GLU A 274 -21.02 7.55 17.18
N ARG A 275 -21.22 6.23 17.17
CA ARG A 275 -20.25 5.25 17.70
C ARG A 275 -18.96 5.35 16.88
N THR A 276 -18.16 6.36 17.15
CA THR A 276 -16.78 6.45 16.71
C THR A 276 -16.05 5.34 17.44
N LEU A 277 -16.00 4.16 16.81
CA LEU A 277 -15.19 3.03 17.24
C LEU A 277 -13.77 3.56 17.41
N SER A 278 -13.38 3.83 18.65
CA SER A 278 -12.07 4.39 18.96
C SER A 278 -11.03 3.27 18.83
N TYR A 279 -10.54 3.10 17.61
CA TYR A 279 -9.49 2.14 17.32
C TYR A 279 -8.22 2.50 18.10
N ARG A 280 -7.70 1.56 18.87
CA ARG A 280 -6.51 1.78 19.69
C ARG A 280 -5.25 1.62 18.85
N GLU A 281 -4.35 2.60 18.94
CA GLU A 281 -3.06 2.54 18.27
C GLU A 281 -2.05 1.76 19.11
N TYR A 282 -1.52 0.68 18.53
CA TYR A 282 -0.50 -0.17 19.16
C TYR A 282 0.88 0.03 18.53
N MET A 283 0.95 0.57 17.32
CA MET A 283 2.24 0.79 16.65
C MET A 283 3.01 1.94 17.32
N PRO A 284 4.33 1.79 17.51
CA PRO A 284 5.15 2.79 18.21
C PRO A 284 5.26 4.10 17.42
N SER A 285 5.61 5.18 18.11
CA SER A 285 5.73 6.53 17.55
C SER A 285 6.67 6.63 16.35
N ILE A 286 7.71 5.78 16.28
CA ILE A 286 8.62 5.75 15.12
C ILE A 286 7.91 5.29 13.85
N TRP A 287 6.97 4.34 13.96
CA TRP A 287 6.14 3.93 12.83
C TRP A 287 5.14 5.04 12.48
N GLN A 288 4.47 5.59 13.50
CA GLN A 288 3.48 6.66 13.31
C GLN A 288 4.03 7.90 12.62
N SER A 289 5.27 8.29 12.93
CA SER A 289 5.96 9.41 12.28
C SER A 289 6.56 9.05 10.92
N PHE A 290 6.74 7.76 10.63
CA PHE A 290 7.22 7.28 9.34
C PHE A 290 6.11 7.20 8.30
N VAL A 291 4.88 6.89 8.70
CA VAL A 291 3.71 6.84 7.82
C VAL A 291 3.38 8.24 7.30
N THR A 292 3.53 8.42 5.98
CA THR A 292 3.23 9.70 5.31
C THR A 292 1.74 9.87 5.04
N HIS A 293 1.05 8.77 4.73
CA HIS A 293 -0.35 8.77 4.36
C HIS A 293 -1.10 7.63 5.07
N ARG A 294 -2.34 7.87 5.47
CA ARG A 294 -3.19 6.88 6.15
C ARG A 294 -4.60 6.96 5.61
N ILE A 295 -5.10 5.82 5.15
CA ILE A 295 -6.50 5.62 4.76
C ILE A 295 -7.11 4.59 5.71
N ASN A 296 -8.28 4.91 6.27
CA ASN A 296 -9.04 4.00 7.11
C ASN A 296 -10.18 3.40 6.28
N LEU A 297 -10.30 2.08 6.28
CA LEU A 297 -11.38 1.33 5.67
C LEU A 297 -12.32 0.79 6.75
N GLN A 298 -13.62 0.81 6.48
CA GLN A 298 -14.63 0.16 7.32
C GLN A 298 -15.60 -0.60 6.43
N GLU A 299 -16.12 -1.71 6.93
CA GLU A 299 -17.23 -2.42 6.31
C GLU A 299 -18.53 -1.83 6.88
N GLU A 300 -19.44 -1.40 5.99
CA GLU A 300 -20.82 -1.09 6.35
C GLU A 300 -21.68 -2.35 6.19
N ALA A 301 -22.72 -2.47 7.01
CA ALA A 301 -23.67 -3.58 6.90
C ALA A 301 -24.37 -3.58 5.53
N GLU A 302 -24.70 -4.77 5.03
CA GLU A 302 -25.38 -5.00 3.76
C GLU A 302 -26.63 -4.11 3.64
N VAL A 303 -26.61 -3.16 2.70
CA VAL A 303 -27.82 -2.42 2.32
C VAL A 303 -28.40 -3.17 1.11
N PRO A 304 -29.58 -3.81 1.23
CA PRO A 304 -30.18 -4.49 0.09
C PRO A 304 -30.55 -3.45 -0.98
N SER A 305 -29.83 -3.45 -2.10
CA SER A 305 -30.17 -2.65 -3.27
C SER A 305 -31.37 -3.28 -3.99
N VAL A 306 -32.44 -2.50 -4.16
CA VAL A 306 -33.74 -2.94 -4.70
C VAL A 306 -33.70 -3.21 -6.22
N GLN A 307 -32.60 -2.88 -6.92
CA GLN A 307 -32.59 -2.82 -8.38
C GLN A 307 -31.87 -3.95 -9.12
N GLU A 308 -30.99 -4.71 -8.46
CA GLU A 308 -30.39 -5.90 -9.07
C GLU A 308 -30.16 -6.94 -7.96
N ASN A 309 -30.50 -8.20 -8.19
CA ASN A 309 -30.40 -9.33 -7.24
C ASN A 309 -28.96 -9.67 -6.77
N LYS A 310 -28.04 -8.71 -6.71
CA LYS A 310 -26.68 -8.85 -6.16
C LYS A 310 -26.52 -7.94 -4.95
N VAL A 311 -26.45 -8.55 -3.77
CA VAL A 311 -26.05 -7.88 -2.53
C VAL A 311 -24.53 -7.79 -2.55
N PHE A 312 -23.99 -6.57 -2.67
CA PHE A 312 -22.57 -6.32 -2.47
C PHE A 312 -22.35 -5.75 -1.07
N SER A 313 -21.29 -6.18 -0.39
CA SER A 313 -20.86 -5.50 0.82
C SER A 313 -20.40 -4.09 0.46
N THR A 314 -20.90 -3.12 1.23
CA THR A 314 -20.53 -1.71 1.09
C THR A 314 -19.39 -1.44 2.05
N HIS A 315 -18.34 -0.79 1.57
CA HIS A 315 -17.20 -0.34 2.36
C HIS A 315 -17.13 1.17 2.34
N THR A 316 -16.56 1.74 3.39
CA THR A 316 -16.22 3.17 3.44
C THR A 316 -14.72 3.34 3.54
N SER A 317 -14.22 4.39 2.93
CA SER A 317 -12.83 4.82 3.06
C SER A 317 -12.74 6.27 3.48
N GLU A 318 -11.79 6.57 4.35
CA GLU A 318 -11.50 7.92 4.83
C GLU A 318 -9.99 8.15 4.88
N TRP A 319 -9.51 9.17 4.18
CA TRP A 319 -8.13 9.62 4.32
C TRP A 319 -7.97 10.41 5.62
N VAL A 320 -7.20 9.84 6.55
CA VAL A 320 -6.87 10.45 7.84
C VAL A 320 -5.59 11.27 7.74
N ARG A 321 -4.68 10.87 6.85
CA ARG A 321 -3.43 11.57 6.59
C ARG A 321 -3.11 11.55 5.08
N PRO A 322 -3.02 12.71 4.40
CA PRO A 322 -3.60 13.99 4.84
C PRO A 322 -5.12 13.82 5.05
N SER A 323 -5.70 14.60 5.97
CA SER A 323 -7.15 14.54 6.17
C SER A 323 -7.86 15.20 5.00
N LEU A 324 -8.65 14.43 4.25
CA LEU A 324 -9.44 14.96 3.13
C LEU A 324 -10.86 15.37 3.55
N LYS A 325 -11.28 15.05 4.78
CA LYS A 325 -12.64 15.31 5.33
C LYS A 325 -13.79 14.76 4.48
N THR A 326 -13.48 13.87 3.54
CA THR A 326 -14.44 13.20 2.67
C THR A 326 -14.37 11.70 2.93
N LYS A 327 -15.54 11.08 3.12
CA LYS A 327 -15.69 9.63 3.14
C LYS A 327 -16.19 9.18 1.77
N GLU A 328 -15.59 8.15 1.21
CA GLU A 328 -16.06 7.54 -0.03
C GLU A 328 -16.65 6.17 0.27
N LYS A 329 -17.80 5.87 -0.32
CA LYS A 329 -18.39 4.54 -0.32
C LYS A 329 -17.94 3.77 -1.55
N PHE A 330 -17.68 2.49 -1.38
CA PHE A 330 -17.28 1.63 -2.48
C PHE A 330 -17.71 0.19 -2.22
N SER A 331 -17.85 -0.59 -3.29
CA SER A 331 -18.07 -2.04 -3.22
C SER A 331 -16.95 -2.78 -3.90
N ILE A 332 -16.61 -3.94 -3.35
CA ILE A 332 -15.62 -4.85 -3.93
C ILE A 332 -16.36 -5.87 -4.79
N VAL A 333 -16.01 -5.91 -6.08
CA VAL A 333 -16.54 -6.84 -7.07
C VAL A 333 -15.40 -7.67 -7.66
N ASP A 334 -15.72 -8.66 -8.50
CA ASP A 334 -14.70 -9.48 -9.15
C ASP A 334 -13.72 -8.68 -10.04
N ASP A 335 -14.23 -7.64 -10.68
CA ASP A 335 -13.47 -6.76 -11.59
C ASP A 335 -12.73 -5.63 -10.87
N GLY A 336 -12.80 -5.55 -9.53
CA GLY A 336 -12.11 -4.55 -8.73
C GLY A 336 -13.03 -3.80 -7.77
N VAL A 337 -12.92 -2.47 -7.73
CA VAL A 337 -13.69 -1.62 -6.82
C VAL A 337 -14.55 -0.64 -7.58
N ILE A 338 -15.84 -0.57 -7.21
CA ILE A 338 -16.82 0.36 -7.74
C ILE A 338 -17.13 1.41 -6.67
N LEU A 339 -16.98 2.69 -6.99
CA LEU A 339 -17.41 3.78 -6.11
C LEU A 339 -18.94 3.88 -6.10
N ILE A 340 -19.52 4.02 -4.91
CA ILE A 340 -20.96 4.26 -4.72
C ILE A 340 -21.14 5.76 -4.46
N SER A 341 -21.95 6.40 -5.31
CA SER A 341 -22.25 7.85 -5.25
C SER A 341 -23.17 8.22 -4.10
#